data_AF-A0A4Q4WBK2-F1
#
_entry.id   AF-A0A4Q4WBK2-F1
#
_cell.length_a   1.000
_cell.length_b   1.000
_cell.length_c   1.000
_cell.angle_alpha   90.00
_cell.angle_beta   90.00
_cell.angle_gamma   90.00
#
_symmetry.space_group_name_H-M   'P 1'
#
loop_
_entity.id
_entity.type
_entity.pdbx_description
1 polymer ?
#
loop_
_entity_poly.entity_id
_entity_poly.type
_entity_poly.pdbx_seq_one_letter_code
_entity_poly.pdbx_strand_id
1 'polypeptide(L)'
;MWPLVDGTLAAARARGLAGALAGPVSRGDSGVIDKHLQALDALGADHAALYTALTRRALALAAERGTPSADVLAGLAARLNPTQ
;
A
#
# COMPACT_ATOMS: atom_id res chain seq x y z
N MET A 1 -9.51 -10.89 -13.50
CA MET A 1 -8.35 -10.02 -13.22
C MET A 1 -8.10 -8.98 -14.29
N TRP A 2 -8.20 -9.30 -15.59
CA TRP A 2 -7.85 -8.38 -16.68
C TRP A 2 -8.40 -6.94 -16.55
N PRO A 3 -9.69 -6.71 -16.24
CA PRO A 3 -10.18 -5.34 -16.09
C PRO A 3 -9.47 -4.51 -15.02
N LEU A 4 -9.00 -5.13 -13.92
CA LEU A 4 -8.25 -4.44 -12.87
C LEU A 4 -6.83 -4.11 -13.34
N VAL A 5 -6.17 -5.07 -14.00
CA VAL A 5 -4.81 -4.89 -14.55
C VAL A 5 -4.82 -3.78 -15.60
N ASP A 6 -5.77 -3.82 -16.54
CA ASP A 6 -5.91 -2.83 -17.60
C ASP A 6 -6.20 -1.44 -17.02
N GLY A 7 -7.09 -1.37 -16.02
CA GLY A 7 -7.38 -0.12 -15.30
C GLY A 7 -6.15 0.48 -14.62
N THR A 8 -5.33 -0.33 -13.95
CA THR A 8 -4.09 0.12 -13.33
C THR A 8 -3.08 0.61 -14.38
N LEU A 9 -2.90 -0.12 -15.48
CA LEU A 9 -1.99 0.26 -16.56
C LEU A 9 -2.45 1.55 -17.26
N ALA A 10 -3.75 1.69 -17.54
CA ALA A 10 -4.30 2.91 -18.11
C ALA A 10 -4.10 4.12 -17.19
N ALA A 11 -4.35 3.97 -15.89
CA ALA A 11 -4.11 5.01 -14.90
C ALA A 11 -2.63 5.40 -14.81
N ALA A 12 -1.71 4.43 -14.87
CA ALA A 12 -0.27 4.68 -14.84
C ALA A 12 0.21 5.43 -16.09
N ARG A 13 -0.30 5.07 -17.27
CA ARG A 13 0.01 5.78 -18.52
C ARG A 13 -0.47 7.22 -18.50
N ALA A 14 -1.67 7.47 -17.96
CA ALA A 14 -2.27 8.79 -17.98
C ALA A 14 -1.75 9.72 -16.86
N ARG A 15 -1.38 9.16 -15.69
CA ARG A 15 -1.17 9.93 -14.44
C ARG A 15 0.16 9.64 -13.74
N GLY A 16 1.00 8.79 -14.34
CA GLY A 16 2.20 8.26 -13.69
C GLY A 16 1.89 7.23 -12.60
N LEU A 17 2.95 6.60 -12.05
CA LEU A 17 2.81 5.55 -11.03
C LEU A 17 2.21 6.09 -9.72
N ALA A 18 2.67 7.25 -9.26
CA ALA A 18 2.15 7.89 -8.05
C ALA A 18 0.66 8.25 -8.22
N GLY A 19 0.28 8.80 -9.37
CA GLY A 19 -1.12 9.03 -9.71
C GLY A 19 -1.92 7.73 -9.68
N ALA A 20 -1.44 6.67 -10.34
CA ALA A 20 -2.10 5.37 -10.45
C ALA A 20 -2.33 4.63 -9.14
N LEU A 21 -1.64 5.01 -8.06
CA LEU A 21 -1.77 4.35 -6.77
C LEU A 21 -3.22 4.38 -6.27
N ALA A 22 -3.74 3.19 -5.99
CA ALA A 22 -5.05 2.94 -5.39
C ALA A 22 -4.90 2.08 -4.13
N GLY A 23 -6.03 1.72 -3.52
CA GLY A 23 -6.06 0.86 -2.34
C GLY A 23 -5.89 1.62 -1.01
N PRO A 24 -5.69 0.89 0.10
CA PRO A 24 -5.77 1.45 1.44
C PRO A 24 -4.69 2.49 1.74
N VAL A 25 -3.46 2.31 1.23
CA VAL A 25 -2.38 3.30 1.39
C VAL A 25 -2.75 4.65 0.78
N SER A 26 -3.31 4.64 -0.44
CA SER A 26 -3.78 5.86 -1.11
C SER A 26 -4.86 6.60 -0.32
N ARG A 27 -5.58 5.93 0.59
CA ARG A 27 -6.66 6.51 1.38
C ARG A 27 -6.27 6.77 2.84
N GLY A 28 -5.07 6.36 3.27
CA GLY A 28 -4.68 6.45 4.68
C GLY A 28 -5.40 5.44 5.58
N ASP A 29 -5.91 4.34 5.02
CA ASP A 29 -6.79 3.40 5.72
C ASP A 29 -5.97 2.37 6.52
N SER A 30 -5.61 2.74 7.74
CA SER A 30 -4.85 1.91 8.66
C SER A 30 -5.59 0.64 9.05
N GLY A 31 -6.90 0.71 9.28
CA GLY A 31 -7.71 -0.43 9.70
C GLY A 31 -7.74 -1.55 8.66
N VAL A 32 -7.73 -1.23 7.36
CA VAL A 32 -7.57 -2.24 6.30
C VAL A 32 -6.16 -2.81 6.25
N ILE A 33 -5.14 -1.97 6.44
CA ILE A 33 -3.73 -2.44 6.48
C ILE A 33 -3.52 -3.43 7.62
N ASP A 34 -4.05 -3.13 8.81
CA ASP A 34 -3.95 -4.00 9.99
C ASP A 34 -4.61 -5.36 9.74
N LYS A 35 -5.81 -5.36 9.13
CA LYS A 35 -6.53 -6.60 8.76
C LYS A 35 -5.77 -7.42 7.70
N HIS A 36 -5.17 -6.77 6.71
CA HIS A 36 -4.38 -7.46 5.69
C HIS A 36 -3.12 -8.10 6.30
N LEU A 37 -2.41 -7.37 7.16
CA LEU A 37 -1.23 -7.90 7.85
C LEU A 37 -1.60 -9.15 8.66
N GLN A 38 -2.68 -9.10 9.45
CA GLN A 38 -3.15 -10.25 10.22
C GLN A 38 -3.53 -11.44 9.34
N ALA A 39 -4.27 -11.19 8.25
CA ALA A 39 -4.72 -12.25 7.35
C ALA A 39 -3.55 -12.93 6.62
N LEU A 40 -2.53 -12.15 6.22
CA LEU A 40 -1.37 -12.66 5.49
C LEU A 40 -0.34 -13.31 6.42
N ASP A 41 -0.20 -12.83 7.66
CA ASP A 41 0.60 -13.48 8.68
C ASP A 41 0.06 -14.89 8.99
N ALA A 42 -1.26 -15.05 9.05
CA ALA A 42 -1.91 -16.36 9.19
C ALA A 42 -1.66 -17.33 8.02
N LEU A 43 -1.24 -16.82 6.84
CA LEU A 43 -0.85 -17.63 5.68
C LEU A 43 0.66 -17.94 5.65
N GLY A 44 1.43 -17.38 6.58
CA GLY A 44 2.87 -17.63 6.74
C GLY A 44 3.75 -16.42 6.44
N ALA A 45 4.97 -16.45 6.97
CA ALA A 45 5.89 -15.32 7.01
C ALA A 45 6.22 -14.71 5.63
N ASP A 46 6.33 -15.53 4.58
CA ASP A 46 6.64 -15.04 3.22
C ASP A 46 5.52 -14.15 2.65
N HIS A 47 4.26 -14.45 2.96
CA HIS A 47 3.12 -13.65 2.51
C HIS A 47 3.10 -12.27 3.21
N ALA A 48 3.31 -12.26 4.52
CA ALA A 48 3.43 -11.03 5.30
C ALA A 48 4.62 -10.18 4.84
N ALA A 49 5.77 -10.81 4.55
CA ALA A 49 6.95 -10.13 4.05
C ALA A 49 6.73 -9.50 2.67
N LEU A 50 6.11 -10.23 1.73
CA LEU A 50 5.78 -9.71 0.41
C LEU A 50 4.84 -8.51 0.49
N TYR A 51 3.76 -8.62 1.27
CA TYR A 51 2.82 -7.52 1.44
C TYR A 51 3.46 -6.29 2.09
N THR A 52 4.31 -6.51 3.08
CA THR A 52 5.06 -5.44 3.74
C THR A 52 5.95 -4.71 2.74
N ALA A 53 6.69 -5.43 1.90
CA ALA A 53 7.54 -4.83 0.87
C ALA A 53 6.73 -4.01 -0.15
N LEU A 54 5.61 -4.55 -0.64
CA LEU A 54 4.73 -3.86 -1.58
C LEU A 54 4.08 -2.62 -0.95
N THR A 55 3.70 -2.70 0.33
CA THR A 55 3.08 -1.57 1.06
C THR A 55 4.10 -0.45 1.29
N ARG A 56 5.37 -0.76 1.57
CA ARG A 56 6.45 0.25 1.63
C ARG A 56 6.61 0.98 0.29
N ARG A 57 6.56 0.26 -0.84
CA ARG A 57 6.60 0.89 -2.17
C ARG A 57 5.39 1.79 -2.42
N ALA A 58 4.20 1.35 -2.01
CA ALA A 58 2.99 2.15 -2.08
C ALA A 58 3.06 3.43 -1.23
N LEU A 59 3.65 3.37 -0.03
CA LEU A 59 3.86 4.55 0.83
C LEU A 59 4.77 5.58 0.15
N ALA A 60 5.84 5.13 -0.50
CA ALA A 60 6.72 6.02 -1.27
C ALA A 60 5.98 6.71 -2.43
N LEU A 61 5.13 5.97 -3.16
CA LEU A 61 4.30 6.55 -4.22
C LEU A 61 3.25 7.53 -3.68
N ALA A 62 2.68 7.25 -2.51
CA ALA A 62 1.73 8.15 -1.86
C ALA A 62 2.40 9.44 -1.37
N ALA A 63 3.63 9.35 -0.86
CA ALA A 63 4.45 10.50 -0.49
C ALA A 63 4.80 11.36 -1.71
N GLU A 64 5.21 10.74 -2.83
CA GLU A 64 5.44 11.43 -4.12
C GLU A 64 4.19 12.18 -4.60
N ARG A 65 3.01 11.57 -4.44
CA ARG A 65 1.72 12.19 -4.78
C ARG A 65 1.32 13.33 -3.83
N GLY A 66 1.90 13.41 -2.64
CA GLY A 66 1.56 14.40 -1.61
C GLY A 66 0.24 14.14 -0.87
N THR A 67 -0.35 12.95 -1.01
CA THR A 67 -1.58 12.57 -0.29
C THR A 67 -1.67 11.06 -0.08
N PRO A 68 -2.05 10.57 1.12
CA PRO A 68 -2.47 11.31 2.32
C PRO A 68 -1.33 12.08 3.01
N SER A 69 -1.63 12.83 4.07
CA SER A 69 -0.63 13.66 4.77
C SER A 69 0.55 12.84 5.29
N ALA A 70 1.70 13.50 5.46
CA ALA A 70 2.92 12.86 5.93
C ALA A 70 2.73 12.13 7.27
N ASP A 71 1.95 12.70 8.21
CA ASP A 71 1.65 12.07 9.50
C ASP A 71 0.86 10.77 9.36
N VAL A 72 -0.10 10.74 8.44
CA VAL A 72 -0.86 9.52 8.12
C VAL A 72 0.08 8.47 7.53
N LEU A 73 0.94 8.86 6.58
CA LEU A 73 1.92 7.95 5.98
C LEU A 73 2.92 7.41 7.00
N ALA A 74 3.38 8.23 7.94
CA ALA A 74 4.25 7.81 9.04
C ALA A 74 3.54 6.79 9.95
N GLY A 75 2.28 7.04 10.30
CA GLY A 75 1.46 6.10 11.07
C GLY A 75 1.26 4.76 10.36
N LEU A 76 1.07 4.78 9.03
CA LEU A 76 1.02 3.55 8.24
C LEU A 76 2.36 2.82 8.20
N ALA A 77 3.46 3.54 8.02
CA ALA A 77 4.81 2.95 8.00
C ALA A 77 5.17 2.25 9.32
N ALA A 78 4.75 2.81 10.46
CA ALA A 78 4.99 2.23 11.78
C ALA A 78 4.38 0.83 11.95
N ARG A 79 3.27 0.52 11.26
CA ARG A 79 2.60 -0.79 11.31
C ARG A 79 3.36 -1.89 10.57
N LEU A 80 4.19 -1.50 9.61
CA LEU A 80 4.94 -2.43 8.75
C LEU A 80 6.22 -2.96 9.40
N ASN A 81 6.58 -2.43 10.55
CA ASN A 81 7.71 -2.88 11.34
C ASN A 81 7.15 -3.46 12.65
N PRO A 82 6.72 -4.73 12.68
CA PRO A 82 6.39 -5.34 13.95
C PRO A 82 7.66 -5.31 14.81
N THR A 83 7.55 -4.72 15.99
CA THR A 83 8.52 -4.93 17.07
C THR A 83 8.57 -6.44 17.30
N GLN A 84 9.68 -7.08 16.94
CA GLN A 84 9.95 -8.44 17.36
C GLN A 84 9.94 -8.52 18.88
#